data_AF-A0A8B8ISP5-F1
#
_entry.id   AF-A0A8B8ISP5-F1
#
_cell.length_a   1.000
_cell.length_b   1.000
_cell.length_c   1.000
_cell.angle_alpha   90.00
_cell.angle_beta   90.00
_cell.angle_gamma   90.00
#
_symmetry.space_group_name_H-M   'P 1'
#
loop_
_entity.id
_entity.type
_entity.pdbx_description
1 polymer ?
#
loop_
_entity_poly.entity_id
_entity_poly.type
_entity_poly.pdbx_seq_one_letter_code
_entity_poly.pdbx_strand_id
1 'polypeptide(L)'
;MLALGNIHCYADDSTVDGGYHGRAVAGRAETEEKRRDLVVELDSKLELIAKWGSDNLVEFNTKNRCGVQGFTPQQLLLLYKMQVRSCVEYCSHLWDGSAKYLMEALDRLQRRAVRIIGDVEVTNTLEPLRLRREIAALSVFYRLYHGECSEELFSLIPASPSLHRSTRAGSRCNCLTVTSIPSRPKQFGNSFLCRTAKKWNSLPAHVFPSSYNLGASNEA
;
A
#
# COMPACT_ATOMS: atom_id res chain seq x y z
N MET A 1 -2.85 6.27 35.17
CA MET A 1 -1.99 7.04 34.23
C MET A 1 -0.70 6.25 34.05
N LEU A 2 -0.53 5.55 32.95
CA LEU A 2 0.74 4.87 32.65
C LEU A 2 1.67 5.89 31.98
N ALA A 3 2.76 6.23 32.66
CA ALA A 3 3.81 7.09 32.13
C ALA A 3 4.49 6.37 30.96
N LEU A 4 4.22 6.84 29.74
CA LEU A 4 4.86 6.46 28.48
C LEU A 4 6.29 7.02 28.40
N GLY A 5 7.12 6.70 29.40
CA GLY A 5 8.55 6.98 29.37
C GLY A 5 9.24 6.03 28.41
N ASN A 6 9.80 6.58 27.33
CA ASN A 6 10.80 5.95 26.44
C ASN A 6 10.30 4.87 25.48
N ILE A 7 9.18 5.09 24.78
CA ILE A 7 9.03 4.51 23.44
C ILE A 7 9.55 5.55 22.44
N HIS A 8 10.86 5.53 22.19
CA HIS A 8 11.44 6.24 21.06
C HIS A 8 10.92 5.59 19.78
N CYS A 9 9.86 6.16 19.19
CA CYS A 9 9.44 5.85 17.83
C CYS A 9 10.46 6.49 16.88
N TYR A 10 11.51 5.74 16.53
CA TYR A 10 12.26 6.04 15.33
C TYR A 10 11.36 5.73 14.13
N ALA A 11 10.65 6.76 13.66
CA ALA A 11 10.51 6.91 12.22
C ALA A 11 11.91 7.25 11.72
N ASP A 12 12.74 6.22 11.56
CA ASP A 12 14.01 6.36 10.88
C ASP A 12 13.69 6.62 9.41
N ASP A 13 13.47 7.90 9.11
CA ASP A 13 13.37 8.47 7.77
C ASP A 13 14.74 8.47 7.06
N SER A 14 15.60 7.49 7.38
CA SER A 14 16.53 6.90 6.44
C SER A 14 15.74 6.23 5.31
N THR A 15 14.96 7.05 4.61
CA THR A 15 14.45 6.80 3.29
C THR A 15 15.68 6.44 2.49
N VAL A 16 15.83 5.16 2.16
CA VAL A 16 16.67 4.79 1.03
C VAL A 16 15.97 5.41 -0.17
N ASP A 17 16.36 6.65 -0.46
CA ASP A 17 15.87 7.42 -1.58
C ASP A 17 16.47 6.79 -2.85
N GLY A 18 15.78 5.80 -3.36
CA GLY A 18 16.03 5.22 -4.67
C GLY A 18 15.29 6.01 -5.73
N GLY A 19 15.71 7.24 -5.98
CA GLY A 19 15.14 8.07 -7.05
C GLY A 19 15.73 7.72 -8.42
N TYR A 20 14.92 7.19 -9.34
CA TYR A 20 15.30 7.15 -10.75
C TYR A 20 15.23 8.57 -11.32
N HIS A 21 16.40 9.21 -11.41
CA HIS A 21 16.57 10.43 -12.17
C HIS A 21 16.77 10.05 -13.64
N GLY A 22 15.67 10.02 -14.39
CA GLY A 22 15.70 9.78 -15.82
C GLY A 22 16.43 10.92 -16.53
N ARG A 23 17.75 10.82 -16.64
CA ARG A 23 18.49 11.67 -17.58
C ARG A 23 18.25 11.14 -18.99
N ALA A 24 18.04 12.05 -19.93
CA ALA A 24 17.57 11.76 -21.28
C ALA A 24 18.32 10.58 -21.95
N VAL A 25 17.50 9.64 -22.45
CA VAL A 25 17.80 8.52 -23.37
C VAL A 25 18.88 7.53 -22.89
N ALA A 26 18.64 6.87 -21.76
CA ALA A 26 19.22 5.54 -21.54
C ALA A 26 18.65 4.55 -22.57
N GLY A 27 19.51 3.73 -23.18
CA GLY A 27 19.07 2.72 -24.15
C GLY A 27 18.05 1.75 -23.54
N ARG A 28 17.19 1.14 -24.36
CA ARG A 28 16.17 0.17 -23.88
C ARG A 28 16.80 -0.96 -23.04
N ALA A 29 17.99 -1.42 -23.43
CA ALA A 29 18.74 -2.45 -22.71
C ALA A 29 19.22 -1.98 -21.33
N GLU A 30 19.76 -0.76 -21.25
CA GLU A 30 20.26 -0.14 -20.01
C GLU A 30 19.11 0.17 -19.04
N THR A 31 17.95 0.59 -19.55
CA THR A 31 16.76 0.81 -18.71
C THR A 31 16.23 -0.51 -18.16
N GLU A 32 16.27 -1.58 -18.95
CA GLU A 32 15.84 -2.92 -18.53
C GLU A 32 16.82 -3.56 -17.53
N GLU A 33 18.11 -3.31 -17.68
CA GLU A 33 19.15 -3.68 -16.71
C GLU A 33 18.94 -2.98 -15.37
N LYS A 34 18.85 -1.64 -15.37
CA LYS A 34 18.60 -0.86 -14.16
C LYS A 34 17.29 -1.24 -13.46
N ARG A 35 16.24 -1.59 -14.23
CA ARG A 35 14.99 -2.10 -13.65
C ARG A 35 15.17 -3.48 -13.01
N ARG A 36 15.94 -4.37 -13.62
CA ARG A 36 16.25 -5.68 -13.04
C ARG A 36 17.07 -5.53 -11.76
N ASP A 37 18.05 -4.64 -11.75
CA ASP A 37 18.89 -4.39 -10.57
C ASP A 37 18.06 -3.85 -9.40
N LEU A 38 17.17 -2.89 -9.66
CA LEU A 38 16.26 -2.36 -8.63
C LEU A 38 15.33 -3.45 -8.08
N VAL A 39 14.85 -4.36 -8.94
CA VAL A 39 14.01 -5.49 -8.51
C VAL A 39 14.80 -6.46 -7.63
N VAL A 40 16.04 -6.79 -8.00
CA VAL A 40 16.92 -7.65 -7.19
C VAL A 40 17.22 -7.00 -5.84
N GLU A 41 17.48 -5.69 -5.82
CA GLU A 41 17.72 -4.94 -4.59
C GLU A 41 16.47 -4.95 -3.68
N LEU A 42 15.28 -4.69 -4.23
CA LEU A 42 14.04 -4.75 -3.48
C LEU A 42 13.76 -6.16 -2.92
N ASP A 43 13.98 -7.20 -3.72
CA ASP A 43 13.77 -8.58 -3.28
C ASP A 43 14.72 -8.93 -2.12
N SER A 44 15.99 -8.52 -2.21
CA SER A 44 16.96 -8.69 -1.13
C SER A 44 16.56 -7.97 0.16
N LYS A 45 15.98 -6.77 0.06
CA LYS A 45 15.44 -6.03 1.21
C LYS A 45 14.23 -6.71 1.81
N LEU A 46 13.36 -7.29 0.97
CA LEU A 46 12.21 -8.06 1.45
C LEU A 46 12.64 -9.35 2.16
N GLU A 47 13.66 -10.04 1.65
CA GLU A 47 14.27 -11.18 2.33
C GLU A 47 14.88 -10.78 3.67
N LEU A 48 15.56 -9.63 3.74
CA LEU A 48 16.10 -9.09 4.97
C LEU A 48 14.99 -8.78 5.99
N ILE A 49 13.89 -8.18 5.56
CA ILE A 49 12.71 -7.92 6.41
C ILE A 49 12.07 -9.23 6.86
N ALA A 50 11.97 -10.23 5.98
CA ALA A 50 11.42 -11.53 6.31
C ALA A 50 12.30 -12.29 7.32
N LYS A 51 13.62 -12.20 7.17
CA LYS A 51 14.62 -12.76 8.08
C LYS A 51 14.57 -12.05 9.43
N TRP A 52 14.61 -10.72 9.44
CA TRP A 52 14.44 -9.91 10.66
C TRP A 52 13.14 -10.28 11.37
N GLY A 53 12.04 -10.42 10.62
CA GLY A 53 10.77 -10.89 11.16
C GLY A 53 10.92 -12.25 11.83
N SER A 54 11.57 -13.21 11.17
CA SER A 54 11.80 -14.56 11.70
C SER A 54 12.65 -14.57 12.98
N ASP A 55 13.72 -13.77 13.00
CA ASP A 55 14.65 -13.66 14.13
C ASP A 55 13.98 -12.98 15.34
N ASN A 56 13.26 -11.88 15.12
CA ASN A 56 12.54 -11.15 16.18
C ASN A 56 11.26 -11.84 16.64
N LEU A 57 10.68 -12.73 15.81
CA LEU A 57 9.55 -13.57 16.19
C LEU A 57 9.91 -14.57 17.31
N VAL A 58 11.18 -14.99 17.41
CA VAL A 58 11.67 -15.87 18.48
C VAL A 58 11.79 -15.10 19.79
N GLU A 59 12.34 -13.89 19.77
CA GLU A 59 12.43 -13.03 20.97
C GLU A 59 11.06 -12.60 21.49
N PHE A 60 10.11 -12.33 20.58
CA PHE A 60 8.73 -12.04 20.97
C PHE A 60 8.07 -13.27 21.63
N ASN A 61 8.37 -14.47 21.15
CA ASN A 61 7.89 -15.73 21.72
C ASN A 61 8.49 -16.05 23.10
N THR A 62 9.78 -15.74 23.34
CA THR A 62 10.42 -15.98 24.65
C THR A 62 9.91 -15.01 25.71
N LYS A 63 9.70 -13.74 25.36
CA LYS A 63 9.07 -12.75 26.26
C LYS A 63 7.59 -13.04 26.53
N ASN A 64 6.86 -13.64 25.59
CA ASN A 64 5.45 -14.01 25.79
C ASN A 64 5.23 -15.30 26.59
N ARG A 65 6.25 -16.15 26.80
CA ARG A 65 6.12 -17.35 27.66
C ARG A 65 6.22 -17.03 29.16
N CYS A 66 6.91 -15.95 29.54
CA CYS A 66 6.87 -15.40 30.88
C CYS A 66 5.85 -14.24 30.95
N GLY A 67 4.56 -14.58 30.85
CA GLY A 67 3.46 -13.71 31.26
C GLY A 67 2.99 -12.68 30.24
N VAL A 68 2.14 -13.10 29.28
CA VAL A 68 1.08 -12.23 28.72
C VAL A 68 -0.04 -12.05 29.77
N GLN A 69 0.31 -11.70 31.01
CA GLN A 69 -0.62 -11.53 32.14
C GLN A 69 -1.00 -10.06 32.40
N GLY A 70 -0.61 -9.11 31.54
CA GLY A 70 -0.77 -7.68 31.81
C GLY A 70 -1.56 -6.83 30.81
N PHE A 71 -1.83 -7.32 29.59
CA PHE A 71 -2.47 -6.51 28.54
C PHE A 71 -3.84 -7.03 28.15
N THR A 72 -4.81 -6.14 28.03
CA THR A 72 -6.14 -6.47 27.50
C THR A 72 -6.08 -6.73 25.98
N PRO A 73 -7.02 -7.50 25.40
CA PRO A 73 -7.08 -7.72 23.96
C PRO A 73 -7.10 -6.42 23.14
N GLN A 74 -7.73 -5.36 23.66
CA GLN A 74 -7.77 -4.04 23.03
C GLN A 74 -6.39 -3.36 23.03
N GLN A 75 -5.62 -3.49 24.12
CA GLN A 75 -4.26 -2.97 24.18
C GLN A 75 -3.32 -3.73 23.22
N LEU A 76 -3.49 -5.05 23.11
CA LEU A 76 -2.76 -5.86 22.12
C LEU A 76 -3.10 -5.47 20.68
N LEU A 77 -4.39 -5.22 20.39
CA LEU A 77 -4.82 -4.72 19.08
C LEU A 77 -4.20 -3.34 18.78
N LEU A 78 -4.16 -2.44 19.77
CA LEU A 78 -3.54 -1.13 19.63
C LEU A 78 -2.05 -1.25 19.34
N LEU A 79 -1.32 -2.07 20.11
CA LEU A 79 0.10 -2.33 19.87
C LEU A 79 0.35 -2.90 18.47
N TYR A 80 -0.47 -3.86 18.04
CA TYR A 80 -0.41 -4.38 16.68
C TYR A 80 -0.59 -3.28 15.63
N LYS A 81 -1.61 -2.41 15.79
CA LYS A 81 -1.87 -1.30 14.87
C LYS A 81 -0.68 -0.33 14.80
N MET A 82 -0.10 0.00 15.95
CA MET A 82 0.94 1.02 16.07
C MET A 82 2.32 0.57 15.62
N GLN A 83 2.71 -0.67 15.91
CA GLN A 83 4.08 -1.15 15.65
C GLN A 83 4.20 -1.99 14.38
N VAL A 84 3.19 -2.82 14.12
CA VAL A 84 3.27 -3.79 13.03
C VAL A 84 2.48 -3.27 11.84
N ARG A 85 1.18 -3.01 12.02
CA ARG A 85 0.28 -2.61 10.94
C ARG A 85 0.72 -1.33 10.25
N SER A 86 1.17 -0.33 11.00
CA SER A 86 1.75 0.91 10.48
C SER A 86 2.88 0.65 9.47
N CYS A 87 3.84 -0.21 9.83
CA CYS A 87 4.96 -0.59 8.96
C CYS A 87 4.50 -1.35 7.72
N VAL A 88 3.53 -2.26 7.85
CA VAL A 88 3.03 -3.04 6.70
C VAL A 88 2.09 -2.22 5.80
N GLU A 89 1.54 -1.12 6.27
CA GLU A 89 0.67 -0.24 5.48
C GLU A 89 1.45 0.92 4.85
N TYR A 90 2.59 1.30 5.42
CA TYR A 90 3.47 2.34 4.91
C TYR A 90 3.90 2.04 3.46
N CYS A 91 3.69 3.03 2.58
CA CYS A 91 4.00 2.97 1.16
C CYS A 91 3.50 1.71 0.43
N SER A 92 2.45 1.09 0.95
CA SER A 92 1.98 -0.22 0.47
C SER A 92 1.48 -0.24 -0.96
N HIS A 93 1.06 0.91 -1.48
CA HIS A 93 0.65 1.09 -2.88
C HIS A 93 1.81 0.85 -3.87
N LEU A 94 3.07 1.07 -3.47
CA LEU A 94 4.25 0.85 -4.31
C LEU A 94 4.49 -0.64 -4.56
N TRP A 95 4.43 -1.46 -3.51
CA TRP A 95 4.79 -2.88 -3.56
C TRP A 95 3.58 -3.84 -3.62
N ASP A 96 2.32 -3.36 -3.55
CA ASP A 96 1.12 -4.20 -3.69
C ASP A 96 0.97 -4.86 -5.09
N GLY A 97 1.92 -4.63 -6.00
CA GLY A 97 2.05 -5.32 -7.29
C GLY A 97 3.00 -6.53 -7.28
N SER A 98 3.61 -6.80 -6.13
CA SER A 98 4.61 -7.85 -5.93
C SER A 98 4.03 -9.27 -6.03
N ALA A 99 4.91 -10.26 -5.93
CA ALA A 99 4.53 -11.67 -6.02
C ALA A 99 3.51 -12.07 -4.94
N LYS A 100 2.58 -12.95 -5.31
CA LYS A 100 1.46 -13.36 -4.45
C LYS A 100 1.91 -13.94 -3.11
N TYR A 101 3.00 -14.73 -3.10
CA TYR A 101 3.50 -15.36 -1.88
C TYR A 101 3.99 -14.35 -0.83
N LEU A 102 4.53 -13.20 -1.26
CA LEU A 102 4.93 -12.11 -0.38
C LEU A 102 3.70 -11.47 0.27
N MET A 103 2.65 -11.20 -0.51
CA MET A 103 1.40 -10.65 0.02
C MET A 103 0.73 -11.63 0.99
N GLU A 104 0.73 -12.92 0.67
CA GLU A 104 0.25 -13.97 1.56
C GLU A 104 1.07 -14.06 2.86
N ALA A 105 2.37 -13.74 2.82
CA ALA A 105 3.21 -13.66 4.01
C ALA A 105 2.77 -12.53 4.96
N LEU A 106 2.43 -11.37 4.41
CA LEU A 106 1.89 -10.24 5.19
C LEU A 106 0.52 -10.60 5.80
N ASP A 107 -0.34 -11.26 5.02
CA ASP A 107 -1.63 -11.72 5.52
C ASP A 107 -1.48 -12.83 6.59
N ARG A 108 -0.41 -13.64 6.55
CA ARG A 108 -0.06 -14.58 7.64
C ARG A 108 0.32 -13.83 8.92
N LEU A 109 1.00 -12.70 8.80
CA LEU A 109 1.40 -11.86 9.93
C LEU A 109 0.17 -11.24 10.62
N GLN A 110 -0.81 -10.72 9.87
CA GLN A 110 -2.09 -10.28 10.45
C GLN A 110 -2.85 -11.44 11.12
N ARG A 111 -2.96 -12.61 10.45
CA ARG A 111 -3.61 -13.80 11.04
C ARG A 111 -2.92 -14.27 12.32
N ARG A 112 -1.59 -14.16 12.40
CA ARG A 112 -0.85 -14.47 13.63
C ARG A 112 -1.17 -13.47 14.73
N ALA A 113 -1.23 -12.17 14.43
CA ALA A 113 -1.63 -11.16 15.41
C ALA A 113 -3.05 -11.42 15.97
N VAL A 114 -4.01 -11.75 15.10
CA VAL A 114 -5.38 -12.14 15.51
C VAL A 114 -5.36 -13.34 16.46
N ARG A 115 -4.55 -14.37 16.17
CA ARG A 115 -4.40 -15.53 17.07
C ARG A 115 -3.77 -15.19 18.42
N ILE A 116 -2.83 -14.25 18.46
CA ILE A 116 -2.18 -13.79 19.71
C ILE A 116 -3.16 -12.98 20.56
N ILE A 117 -4.00 -12.16 19.93
CA ILE A 117 -5.03 -11.35 20.63
C ILE A 117 -6.10 -12.27 21.23
N GLY A 118 -6.53 -13.30 20.48
CA GLY A 118 -7.40 -14.36 21.00
C GLY A 118 -8.86 -13.96 21.26
N ASP A 119 -9.24 -12.71 20.98
CA ASP A 119 -10.59 -12.17 21.15
C ASP A 119 -11.24 -11.87 19.79
N VAL A 120 -12.36 -12.54 19.49
CA VAL A 120 -13.07 -12.46 18.21
C VAL A 120 -13.74 -11.10 18.03
N GLU A 121 -14.34 -10.53 19.07
CA GLU A 121 -15.08 -9.27 18.99
C GLU A 121 -14.13 -8.11 18.67
N VAL A 122 -12.97 -8.09 19.33
CA VAL A 122 -11.94 -7.07 19.12
C VAL A 122 -11.29 -7.24 17.74
N THR A 123 -11.03 -8.47 17.31
CA THR A 123 -10.35 -8.73 16.03
C THR A 123 -11.25 -8.57 14.81
N ASN A 124 -12.57 -8.69 14.93
CA ASN A 124 -13.53 -8.40 13.86
C ASN A 124 -13.50 -6.93 13.41
N THR A 125 -13.05 -6.01 14.27
CA THR A 125 -12.84 -4.61 13.90
C THR A 125 -11.64 -4.39 12.96
N LEU A 126 -10.81 -5.42 12.75
CA LEU A 126 -9.59 -5.31 11.97
C LEU A 126 -9.87 -5.59 10.49
N GLU A 127 -9.90 -4.53 9.69
CA GLU A 127 -9.99 -4.65 8.24
C GLU A 127 -8.83 -5.49 7.66
N PRO A 128 -9.08 -6.29 6.60
CA PRO A 128 -8.02 -7.02 5.91
C PRO A 128 -6.94 -6.08 5.34
N LEU A 129 -5.66 -6.45 5.45
CA LEU A 129 -4.57 -5.63 4.90
C LEU A 129 -4.76 -5.35 3.41
N ARG A 130 -5.28 -6.31 2.64
CA ARG A 130 -5.56 -6.12 1.21
C ARG A 130 -6.50 -4.94 0.96
N LEU A 131 -7.59 -4.84 1.70
CA LEU A 131 -8.55 -3.75 1.54
C LEU A 131 -7.90 -2.39 1.83
N ARG A 132 -7.10 -2.33 2.89
CA ARG A 132 -6.35 -1.13 3.28
C ARG A 132 -5.38 -0.67 2.20
N ARG A 133 -4.63 -1.59 1.59
CA ARG A 133 -3.71 -1.30 0.47
C ARG A 133 -4.46 -0.79 -0.75
N GLU A 134 -5.61 -1.38 -1.06
CA GLU A 134 -6.46 -0.95 -2.17
C GLU A 134 -7.00 0.46 -1.96
N ILE A 135 -7.50 0.76 -0.76
CA ILE A 135 -7.96 2.11 -0.39
C ILE A 135 -6.79 3.09 -0.46
N ALA A 136 -5.63 2.77 0.12
CA ALA A 136 -4.47 3.64 0.08
C ALA A 136 -4.02 3.96 -1.36
N ALA A 137 -3.98 2.94 -2.24
CA ALA A 137 -3.62 3.13 -3.64
C ALA A 137 -4.64 4.02 -4.38
N LEU A 138 -5.94 3.80 -4.17
CA LEU A 138 -7.01 4.61 -4.76
C LEU A 138 -7.02 6.05 -4.23
N SER A 139 -6.75 6.26 -2.94
CA SER A 139 -6.64 7.59 -2.34
C SER A 139 -5.50 8.40 -2.94
N VAL A 140 -4.33 7.78 -3.12
CA VAL A 140 -3.20 8.43 -3.82
C VAL A 140 -3.56 8.72 -5.27
N PHE A 141 -4.20 7.77 -5.96
CA PHE A 141 -4.63 7.95 -7.35
C PHE A 141 -5.65 9.07 -7.52
N TYR A 142 -6.56 9.26 -6.57
CA TYR A 142 -7.52 10.37 -6.59
C TYR A 142 -6.84 11.72 -6.42
N ARG A 143 -5.88 11.84 -5.49
CA ARG A 143 -5.09 13.07 -5.33
C ARG A 143 -4.31 13.40 -6.60
N LEU A 144 -3.69 12.37 -7.17
CA LEU A 144 -3.02 12.46 -8.46
C LEU A 144 -3.99 12.98 -9.51
N TYR A 145 -5.17 12.36 -9.67
CA TYR A 145 -6.14 12.73 -10.71
C TYR A 145 -6.57 14.20 -10.64
N HIS A 146 -6.72 14.74 -9.43
CA HIS A 146 -7.11 16.13 -9.20
C HIS A 146 -5.94 17.14 -9.26
N GLY A 147 -4.71 16.70 -9.48
CA GLY A 147 -3.54 17.59 -9.55
C GLY A 147 -3.03 18.06 -8.19
N GLU A 148 -3.43 17.41 -7.10
CA GLU A 148 -3.02 17.72 -5.72
C GLU A 148 -1.64 17.10 -5.37
N CYS A 149 -0.81 16.89 -6.39
CA CYS A 149 0.50 16.23 -6.32
C CYS A 149 1.49 17.01 -7.20
N SER A 150 2.76 16.58 -7.23
CA SER A 150 3.75 17.23 -8.09
C SER A 150 3.35 17.14 -9.57
N GLU A 151 3.75 18.15 -10.35
CA GLU A 151 3.42 18.25 -11.78
C GLU A 151 3.93 17.02 -12.57
N GLU A 152 5.10 16.50 -12.20
CA GLU A 152 5.70 15.32 -12.81
C GLU A 152 4.80 14.10 -12.64
N LEU A 153 4.24 13.90 -11.44
CA LEU A 153 3.36 12.76 -11.17
C LEU A 153 1.98 12.94 -11.82
N PHE A 154 1.48 14.17 -11.86
CA PHE A 154 0.24 14.50 -12.56
C PHE A 154 0.35 14.17 -14.06
N SER A 155 1.48 14.49 -14.69
CA SER A 155 1.74 14.22 -16.11
C SER A 155 1.72 12.73 -16.48
N LEU A 156 1.90 11.84 -15.51
CA LEU A 156 1.90 10.39 -15.73
C LEU A 156 0.48 9.78 -15.77
N ILE A 157 -0.54 10.54 -15.38
CA ILE A 157 -1.91 10.05 -15.31
C ILE A 157 -2.47 9.97 -16.73
N PRO A 158 -3.05 8.83 -17.13
CA PRO A 158 -3.69 8.73 -18.43
C PRO A 158 -4.85 9.72 -18.53
N ALA A 159 -4.88 10.49 -19.62
CA ALA A 159 -5.99 11.39 -19.89
C ALA A 159 -7.34 10.65 -19.85
N SER A 160 -8.38 11.35 -19.41
CA SER A 160 -9.75 10.87 -19.50
C SER A 160 -10.07 10.58 -20.98
N PRO A 161 -10.65 9.42 -21.32
CA PRO A 161 -10.98 9.09 -22.69
C PRO A 161 -12.08 10.03 -23.17
N SER A 162 -11.84 10.76 -24.26
CA SER A 162 -12.88 11.51 -24.95
C SER A 162 -13.84 10.52 -25.61
N LEU A 163 -14.95 10.22 -24.95
CA LEU A 163 -16.00 9.38 -25.52
C LEU A 163 -16.77 10.19 -26.58
N HIS A 164 -16.23 10.27 -27.80
CA HIS A 164 -16.88 10.94 -28.93
C HIS A 164 -18.12 10.17 -29.43
N ARG A 165 -18.27 8.90 -29.04
CA ARG A 165 -19.39 8.03 -29.41
C ARG A 165 -19.95 7.36 -28.16
N SER A 166 -21.26 7.47 -27.95
CA SER A 166 -21.96 6.70 -26.92
C SER A 166 -21.86 5.22 -27.28
N THR A 167 -21.02 4.48 -26.55
CA THR A 167 -20.87 3.04 -26.67
C THR A 167 -21.37 2.39 -25.39
N ARG A 168 -21.80 1.12 -25.46
CA ARG A 168 -22.24 0.35 -24.27
C ARG A 168 -21.16 0.30 -23.17
N ALA A 169 -19.88 0.39 -23.53
CA ALA A 169 -18.77 0.50 -22.59
C ALA A 169 -18.71 1.90 -21.94
N GLY A 170 -18.95 2.96 -22.72
CA GLY A 170 -19.06 4.35 -22.24
C GLY A 170 -20.28 4.61 -21.33
N SER A 171 -21.33 3.79 -21.41
CA SER A 171 -22.46 3.89 -20.48
C SER A 171 -22.19 3.20 -19.12
N ARG A 172 -21.13 2.39 -19.03
CA ARG A 172 -20.73 1.66 -17.82
C ARG A 172 -19.52 2.28 -17.11
N CYS A 173 -18.89 3.27 -17.72
CA CYS A 173 -17.75 3.95 -17.12
C CYS A 173 -18.22 5.04 -16.14
N ASN A 174 -17.42 5.29 -15.12
CA ASN A 174 -17.68 6.37 -14.17
C ASN A 174 -17.24 7.73 -14.74
N CYS A 175 -17.70 8.82 -14.13
CA CYS A 175 -17.42 10.19 -14.58
C CYS A 175 -15.93 10.56 -14.58
N LEU A 176 -15.10 9.85 -13.80
CA LEU A 176 -13.67 10.09 -13.67
C LEU A 176 -12.82 9.01 -14.36
N THR A 177 -13.39 8.27 -15.31
CA THR A 177 -12.70 7.15 -15.95
C THR A 177 -11.43 7.63 -16.67
N VAL A 178 -10.33 6.89 -16.48
CA VAL A 178 -9.05 7.17 -17.13
C VAL A 178 -8.80 6.18 -18.28
N THR A 179 -8.01 6.61 -19.28
CA THR A 179 -7.62 5.71 -20.37
C THR A 179 -6.81 4.53 -19.83
N SER A 180 -7.12 3.31 -20.26
CA SER A 180 -6.38 2.13 -19.83
C SER A 180 -4.95 2.16 -20.37
N ILE A 181 -3.95 2.02 -19.49
CA ILE A 181 -2.55 1.94 -19.89
C ILE A 181 -2.31 0.54 -20.51
N PRO A 182 -1.95 0.45 -21.80
CA PRO A 182 -1.67 -0.82 -22.41
C PRO A 182 -0.42 -1.42 -21.78
N SER A 183 -0.55 -2.63 -21.26
CA SER A 183 0.57 -3.36 -20.66
C SER A 183 0.74 -4.70 -21.34
N ARG A 184 1.90 -4.90 -21.99
CA ARG A 184 2.28 -6.20 -22.57
C ARG A 184 2.96 -7.11 -21.54
N PRO A 185 3.90 -6.63 -20.70
CA PRO A 185 4.49 -7.47 -19.66
C PRO A 185 3.60 -7.54 -18.42
N LYS A 186 3.44 -8.74 -17.84
CA LYS A 186 2.70 -8.94 -16.58
C LYS A 186 3.22 -8.05 -15.45
N GLN A 187 4.53 -7.86 -15.36
CA GLN A 187 5.19 -7.02 -14.36
C GLN A 187 4.80 -5.54 -14.50
N PHE A 188 4.87 -4.99 -15.72
CA PHE A 188 4.43 -3.61 -15.97
C PHE A 188 2.92 -3.45 -15.70
N GLY A 189 2.11 -4.48 -15.98
CA GLY A 189 0.67 -4.47 -15.70
C GLY A 189 0.34 -4.45 -14.20
N ASN A 190 1.27 -4.88 -13.36
CA ASN A 190 1.17 -4.84 -11.91
C ASN A 190 1.75 -3.56 -11.29
N SER A 191 2.37 -2.68 -12.08
CA SER A 191 2.81 -1.37 -11.60
C SER A 191 1.65 -0.54 -11.07
N PHE A 192 1.94 0.41 -10.17
CA PHE A 192 0.95 1.23 -9.50
C PHE A 192 -0.08 1.84 -10.46
N LEU A 193 0.35 2.57 -11.49
CA LEU A 193 -0.57 3.25 -12.42
C LEU A 193 -1.46 2.26 -13.18
N CYS A 194 -0.87 1.21 -13.78
CA CYS A 194 -1.62 0.21 -14.53
C CYS A 194 -2.64 -0.54 -13.66
N ARG A 195 -2.22 -0.94 -12.45
CA ARG A 195 -3.03 -1.71 -11.51
C ARG A 195 -4.17 -0.86 -10.95
N THR A 196 -3.85 0.34 -10.48
CA THR A 196 -4.81 1.23 -9.83
C THR A 196 -5.80 1.83 -10.82
N ALA A 197 -5.37 2.19 -12.04
CA ALA A 197 -6.28 2.66 -13.09
C ALA A 197 -7.36 1.62 -13.47
N LYS A 198 -6.99 0.33 -13.50
CA LYS A 198 -7.97 -0.76 -13.73
C LYS A 198 -8.98 -0.86 -12.60
N LYS A 199 -8.54 -0.76 -11.34
CA LYS A 199 -9.43 -0.77 -10.17
C LYS A 199 -10.32 0.47 -10.16
N TRP A 200 -9.75 1.64 -10.37
CA TRP A 200 -10.44 2.92 -10.48
C TRP A 200 -11.59 2.88 -11.50
N ASN A 201 -11.33 2.39 -12.71
CA ASN A 201 -12.34 2.27 -13.76
C ASN A 201 -13.42 1.21 -13.45
N SER A 202 -13.15 0.28 -12.53
CA SER A 202 -14.14 -0.73 -12.09
C SER A 202 -15.07 -0.23 -10.98
N LEU A 203 -14.78 0.92 -10.36
CA LEU A 203 -15.59 1.47 -9.28
C LEU A 203 -16.91 2.05 -9.80
N PRO A 204 -18.04 1.81 -9.10
CA PRO A 204 -19.33 2.40 -9.43
C PRO A 204 -19.30 3.93 -9.40
N ALA A 205 -20.10 4.57 -10.25
CA ALA A 205 -20.18 6.03 -10.34
C ALA A 205 -20.59 6.71 -9.02
N HIS A 206 -21.41 6.06 -8.18
CA HIS A 206 -21.90 6.62 -6.92
C HIS A 206 -20.82 6.76 -5.83
N VAL A 207 -19.67 6.10 -5.98
CA VAL A 207 -18.55 6.21 -5.04
C VAL A 207 -17.81 7.53 -5.22
N PHE A 208 -17.93 8.15 -6.40
CA PHE A 208 -17.25 9.41 -6.69
C PHE A 208 -18.11 10.61 -6.27
N PRO A 209 -17.59 11.49 -5.41
CA PRO A 209 -18.26 12.72 -5.05
C PRO A 209 -18.29 13.71 -6.23
N SER A 210 -19.23 14.65 -6.19
CA SER A 210 -19.38 15.68 -7.24
C SER A 210 -18.21 16.67 -7.28
N SER A 211 -17.45 16.80 -6.19
CA SER A 211 -16.28 17.67 -6.06
C SER A 211 -15.18 16.97 -5.28
N TYR A 212 -13.94 17.40 -5.50
CA TYR A 212 -12.80 16.95 -4.71
C TYR A 212 -13.04 17.22 -3.21
N ASN A 213 -12.80 16.21 -2.37
CA ASN A 213 -13.19 16.22 -0.95
C ASN A 213 -12.16 15.57 -0.01
N LEU A 214 -10.93 15.29 -0.49
CA LEU A 214 -9.90 14.62 0.31
C LEU A 214 -9.13 15.56 1.28
N GLY A 215 -9.69 16.74 1.55
CA GLY A 215 -9.17 17.76 2.48
C GLY A 215 -10.15 18.20 3.59
N ALA A 216 -11.36 17.62 3.69
CA ALA A 216 -12.38 18.07 4.65
C ALA A 216 -12.36 17.38 6.03
N SER A 217 -11.35 16.55 6.34
CA SER A 217 -11.27 15.79 7.60
C SER A 217 -10.63 16.55 8.77
N ASN A 218 -10.79 17.87 8.87
CA ASN A 218 -10.20 18.68 9.95
C ASN A 218 -11.21 19.50 10.78
N GLU A 219 -12.49 19.13 10.79
CA GLU A 219 -13.48 19.67 11.74
C GLU A 219 -14.42 18.55 12.22
N ALA A 220 -14.11 17.94 13.36
CA ALA A 220 -15.04 17.37 14.35
C ALA A 220 -14.27 16.89 15.58
#